data_AF-A0A8J5LMU9-F1
#
_entry.id   AF-A0A8J5LMU9-F1
#
_cell.length_a   1.000
_cell.length_b   1.000
_cell.length_c   1.000
_cell.angle_alpha   90.00
_cell.angle_beta   90.00
_cell.angle_gamma   90.00
#
_symmetry.space_group_name_H-M   'P 1'
#
loop_
_entity.id
_entity.type
_entity.pdbx_description
1 polymer ?
#
loop_
_entity_poly.entity_id
_entity_poly.type
_entity_poly.pdbx_seq_one_letter_code
_entity_poly.pdbx_strand_id
1 'polypeptide(L)' 'MKRRRKEAPFRREMRKRRSGEVAVVVEVIAPAVGGTVNVLKPSSEAKVKLVVVVSSIVAVAVNPTWPHGKIKDESCWSDA' A
#
# COMPACT_ATOMS: atom_id res chain seq x y z
N MET A 1 3.25 -27.81 38.43
CA MET A 1 2.04 -27.22 37.80
C MET A 1 2.41 -25.90 37.12
N LYS A 2 2.68 -25.90 35.80
CA LYS A 2 3.10 -24.67 35.07
C LYS A 2 1.86 -23.83 34.74
N ARG A 3 1.65 -22.71 35.45
CA ARG A 3 0.59 -21.74 35.12
C ARG A 3 0.89 -21.16 33.73
N ARG A 4 0.20 -21.63 32.69
CA ARG A 4 0.21 -20.97 31.38
C ARG A 4 -0.38 -19.57 31.59
N ARG A 5 0.45 -18.52 31.53
CA ARG A 5 -0.04 -17.13 31.47
C ARG A 5 -0.89 -17.03 30.22
N LYS A 6 -2.21 -16.93 30.38
CA LYS A 6 -3.11 -16.61 29.27
C LYS A 6 -2.75 -15.21 28.77
N GLU A 7 -2.51 -15.09 27.48
CA GLU A 7 -2.19 -13.82 26.86
C GLU A 7 -3.40 -12.87 26.98
N ALA A 8 -3.15 -11.61 27.35
CA ALA A 8 -4.22 -10.63 27.49
C ALA A 8 -4.92 -10.41 26.13
N PRO A 9 -6.26 -10.32 26.07
CA PRO A 9 -7.01 -10.18 24.82
C PRO A 9 -6.51 -9.05 23.92
N PHE A 10 -6.14 -7.91 24.52
CA PHE A 10 -5.58 -6.75 23.83
C PHE A 10 -4.29 -7.06 23.06
N ARG A 11 -3.39 -7.87 23.66
CA ARG A 11 -2.10 -8.22 23.03
C ARG A 11 -2.29 -9.15 21.84
N ARG A 12 -3.27 -10.06 21.93
CA ARG A 12 -3.66 -10.93 20.82
C ARG A 12 -4.23 -10.13 19.66
N GLU A 13 -5.06 -9.15 19.93
CA GLU A 13 -5.65 -8.26 18.92
C GLU A 13 -4.58 -7.41 18.22
N MET A 14 -3.68 -6.79 18.98
CA MET A 14 -2.55 -6.04 18.44
C MET A 14 -1.66 -6.90 17.52
N ARG A 15 -1.38 -8.15 17.92
CA ARG A 15 -0.63 -9.07 17.07
C ARG A 15 -1.38 -9.40 15.79
N LYS A 16 -2.70 -9.64 15.87
CA LYS A 16 -3.53 -9.94 14.70
C LYS A 16 -3.54 -8.76 13.71
N ARG A 17 -3.69 -7.53 14.20
CA ARG A 17 -3.62 -6.31 13.37
C ARG A 17 -2.27 -6.18 12.67
N ARG A 18 -1.17 -6.31 13.42
CA ARG A 18 0.18 -6.28 12.87
C ARG A 18 0.41 -7.38 11.84
N SER A 19 -0.06 -8.59 12.08
CA SER A 19 0.05 -9.68 11.10
C SER A 19 -0.71 -9.37 9.81
N GLY A 20 -1.89 -8.75 9.90
CA GLY A 20 -2.63 -8.30 8.72
C GLY A 20 -1.89 -7.21 7.94
N GLU A 21 -1.32 -6.22 8.63
CA GLU A 21 -0.52 -5.16 8.01
C GLU A 21 0.73 -5.72 7.30
N VAL A 22 1.45 -6.63 7.95
CA VAL A 22 2.61 -7.30 7.35
C VAL A 22 2.20 -8.11 6.10
N ALA A 23 1.06 -8.79 6.14
CA ALA A 23 0.55 -9.51 4.97
C ALA A 23 0.25 -8.55 3.80
N VAL A 24 -0.40 -7.40 4.05
CA VAL A 24 -0.65 -6.38 3.01
C VAL A 24 0.64 -5.88 2.38
N VAL A 25 1.65 -5.56 3.21
CA VAL A 25 2.93 -5.05 2.69
C VAL A 25 3.64 -6.10 1.82
N VAL A 26 3.68 -7.36 2.27
CA VAL A 26 4.44 -8.42 1.59
C VAL A 26 3.72 -8.97 0.36
N GLU A 27 2.40 -9.18 0.44
CA GLU A 27 1.64 -9.87 -0.60
C GLU A 27 1.02 -8.91 -1.63
N VAL A 28 0.88 -7.62 -1.31
CA VAL A 28 0.23 -6.64 -2.19
C VAL A 28 1.16 -5.49 -2.57
N ILE A 29 1.69 -4.77 -1.58
CA ILE A 29 2.44 -3.52 -1.86
C ILE A 29 3.81 -3.81 -2.47
N ALA A 30 4.61 -4.69 -1.85
CA ALA A 30 5.93 -5.07 -2.33
C ALA A 30 5.91 -5.59 -3.79
N PRO A 31 5.01 -6.52 -4.19
CA PRO A 31 4.95 -6.95 -5.58
C PRO A 31 4.42 -5.89 -6.53
N ALA A 32 3.46 -5.04 -6.12
CA ALA A 32 2.97 -3.97 -6.99
C ALA A 32 4.09 -2.94 -7.31
N VAL A 33 4.84 -2.52 -6.29
CA VAL A 33 5.95 -1.57 -6.46
C VAL A 33 7.13 -2.24 -7.17
N GLY A 34 7.55 -3.42 -6.68
CA GLY A 34 8.68 -4.16 -7.23
C GLY A 34 8.46 -4.55 -8.69
N GLY A 35 7.28 -5.04 -9.03
CA GLY A 35 6.91 -5.38 -10.41
C GLY A 35 6.94 -4.18 -11.35
N THR A 36 6.38 -3.04 -10.92
CA THR A 36 6.42 -1.80 -11.70
C THR A 36 7.86 -1.35 -11.95
N VAL A 37 8.70 -1.30 -10.91
CA VAL A 37 10.12 -0.91 -11.04
C VAL A 37 10.90 -1.87 -11.94
N ASN A 38 10.61 -3.17 -11.86
CA ASN A 38 11.26 -4.20 -12.68
C ASN A 38 10.92 -4.10 -14.17
N VAL A 39 9.84 -3.40 -14.54
CA VAL A 39 9.51 -3.09 -15.94
C VAL A 39 10.08 -1.74 -16.36
N LEU A 40 9.99 -0.73 -15.49
CA LEU A 40 10.42 0.64 -15.82
C LEU A 40 11.94 0.75 -16.02
N LYS A 41 12.74 0.08 -15.17
CA LYS A 41 14.21 0.08 -15.28
C LYS A 41 14.70 -0.42 -16.65
N PRO A 42 14.38 -1.66 -17.08
CA PRO A 42 14.82 -2.14 -18.39
C PRO A 42 14.17 -1.38 -19.54
N SER A 43 12.94 -0.88 -19.40
CA SER A 43 12.31 -0.04 -20.43
C SER A 43 13.12 1.25 -20.67
N SER A 44 13.65 1.85 -19.61
CA SER A 44 14.54 3.00 -19.70
C SER A 44 15.86 2.64 -20.37
N GLU A 45 16.48 1.52 -19.96
CA GLU A 45 17.75 1.05 -20.55
C GLU A 45 17.61 0.70 -22.04
N ALA A 46 16.48 0.11 -22.42
CA ALA A 46 16.12 -0.22 -23.79
C ALA A 46 15.66 0.99 -24.63
N LYS A 47 15.59 2.20 -24.03
CA LYS A 47 15.14 3.43 -24.68
C LYS A 47 13.73 3.31 -25.29
N VAL A 48 12.83 2.63 -24.57
CA VAL A 48 11.40 2.56 -24.93
C VAL A 48 10.85 3.99 -25.01
N LYS A 49 10.14 4.30 -26.10
CA LYS A 49 9.63 5.66 -26.37
C LYS A 49 8.48 6.08 -25.46
N LEU A 50 7.64 5.12 -25.07
CA LEU A 50 6.45 5.35 -24.25
C LEU A 50 6.15 4.14 -23.39
N VAL A 51 5.94 4.37 -22.10
CA VAL A 51 5.40 3.38 -21.16
C VAL A 51 4.12 3.95 -20.57
N VAL A 52 3.05 3.15 -20.57
CA VAL A 52 1.78 3.51 -19.95
C VAL A 52 1.60 2.63 -18.71
N VAL A 53 1.48 3.25 -17.55
CA VAL A 53 1.21 2.56 -16.28
C VAL A 53 -0.28 2.62 -16.00
N VAL A 54 -0.92 1.46 -15.87
CA VAL A 54 -2.33 1.38 -15.46
C VAL A 54 -2.39 1.48 -13.94
N SER A 55 -2.73 2.68 -13.47
CA SER A 55 -2.98 2.94 -12.05
C SER A 55 -4.47 2.72 -11.71
N SER A 56 -4.90 3.18 -10.54
CA SER A 56 -6.27 3.07 -10.05
C SER A 56 -6.74 4.37 -9.40
N ILE A 57 -8.06 4.61 -9.41
CA ILE A 57 -8.69 5.74 -8.70
C ILE A 57 -8.41 5.74 -7.19
N VAL A 58 -8.06 4.60 -6.62
CA VAL A 58 -7.74 4.47 -5.20
C VAL A 58 -6.48 5.25 -4.83
N ALA A 59 -5.53 5.42 -5.77
CA ALA A 59 -4.30 6.21 -5.57
C ALA A 59 -4.58 7.72 -5.38
N VAL A 60 -5.80 8.18 -5.68
CA VAL A 60 -6.19 9.59 -5.63
C VAL A 60 -7.37 9.85 -4.68
N ALA A 61 -8.32 8.91 -4.57
CA ALA A 61 -9.59 9.17 -3.90
C ALA A 61 -9.54 9.01 -2.37
N VAL A 62 -8.65 8.16 -1.84
CA VAL A 62 -8.62 7.77 -0.42
C VAL A 62 -7.77 8.74 0.39
N ASN A 63 -8.36 9.86 0.76
CA ASN A 63 -7.72 10.87 1.61
C ASN A 63 -8.76 11.42 2.61
N PRO A 64 -8.72 11.01 3.89
CA PRO A 64 -9.68 11.44 4.91
C PRO A 64 -9.59 12.92 5.27
N THR A 65 -8.45 13.56 5.03
CA THR A 65 -8.16 14.96 5.41
C THR A 65 -8.35 15.93 4.24
N TRP A 66 -9.06 15.51 3.18
CA TRP A 66 -9.24 16.31 1.97
C TRP A 66 -10.01 17.62 2.23
N PRO A 67 -9.53 18.78 1.75
CA PRO A 67 -10.21 20.07 1.98
C PRO A 67 -11.62 20.12 1.37
N HIS A 68 -12.57 20.66 2.15
CA HIS A 68 -13.93 20.89 1.67
C HIS A 68 -13.95 21.86 0.48
N GLY A 69 -14.77 21.54 -0.53
CA GLY A 69 -14.93 22.38 -1.72
C GLY A 69 -13.78 22.29 -2.73
N LYS A 70 -12.70 21.57 -2.43
CA LYS A 70 -11.61 21.33 -3.39
C LYS A 70 -11.94 20.15 -4.29
N ILE A 71 -11.98 20.38 -5.60
CA ILE A 71 -12.11 19.33 -6.61
C ILE A 71 -10.81 18.50 -6.64
N LYS A 72 -10.95 17.18 -6.76
CA LYS A 72 -9.82 16.26 -6.99
C LYS A 72 -9.48 16.25 -8.47
N ASP A 73 -8.23 16.51 -8.78
CA ASP A 73 -7.64 16.49 -10.13
C ASP A 73 -6.45 15.51 -10.17
N GLU A 74 -5.72 15.47 -11.27
CA GLU A 74 -4.58 14.58 -11.48
C GLU A 74 -3.38 14.89 -10.55
N SER A 75 -3.42 15.99 -9.79
CA SER A 75 -2.37 16.35 -8.83
C SER A 75 -2.60 15.77 -7.42
N CYS A 76 -3.78 15.17 -7.17
CA CYS A 76 -4.13 14.66 -5.84
C CYS A 76 -3.58 13.25 -5.57
N TRP A 77 -3.44 12.94 -4.27
CA TRP A 77 -2.93 11.65 -3.79
C TRP A 77 -3.74 11.16 -2.58
N SER A 78 -3.81 9.84 -2.45
CA SER A 78 -4.30 9.18 -1.24
C SER A 78 -3.35 9.39 -0.06
N ASP A 79 -3.91 9.52 1.13
CA ASP A 79 -3.19 9.65 2.41
C ASP A 79 -3.78 8.62 3.38
N ALA A 80 -3.42 7.35 3.15
CA ALA A 80 -3.90 6.17 3.86
C ALA A 80 -2.79 5.50 4.66
#